data_AF-A0A7X9HBY2-F1
#
_entry.id   AF-A0A7X9HBY2-F1
#
_cell.length_a   1.000
_cell.length_b   1.000
_cell.length_c   1.000
_cell.angle_alpha   90.00
_cell.angle_beta   90.00
_cell.angle_gamma   90.00
#
_symmetry.space_group_name_H-M   'P 1'
#
loop_
_entity.id
_entity.type
_entity.pdbx_description
1 polymer ?
#
loop_
_entity_poly.entity_id
_entity_poly.type
_entity_poly.pdbx_seq_one_letter_code
_entity_poly.pdbx_strand_id
1 'polypeptide(L)'
;MGKDNLYILNLPPFDAKILETDSGLVIFDELRRKYVALTPEEWVRQHFVHYLIAKKGYPLSLMANEIAVTLNTMTRRCDTVVYNNRLEPL
;
A
#
# COMPACT_ATOMS: atom_id res chain seq x y z
N MET A 1 0.69 -17.84 5.57
CA MET A 1 1.97 -17.56 4.89
C MET A 1 3.00 -17.33 5.98
N GLY A 2 4.07 -18.13 6.06
CA GLY A 2 5.14 -17.90 7.03
C GLY A 2 5.97 -16.68 6.66
N LYS A 3 6.64 -16.05 7.64
CA LYS A 3 7.53 -14.89 7.44
C LYS A 3 8.63 -15.21 6.41
N ASP A 4 9.00 -16.47 6.35
CA ASP A 4 10.07 -17.04 5.52
C ASP A 4 9.71 -17.13 4.02
N ASN A 5 8.45 -16.89 3.66
CA ASN A 5 7.96 -16.98 2.28
C ASN A 5 7.65 -15.60 1.67
N LEU A 6 8.13 -14.51 2.29
CA LEU A 6 8.07 -13.17 1.73
C LEU A 6 9.21 -13.01 0.72
N TYR A 7 8.86 -12.86 -0.55
CA TYR A 7 9.84 -12.70 -1.62
C TYR A 7 10.63 -11.40 -1.47
N ILE A 8 11.94 -11.48 -1.75
CA ILE A 8 12.77 -10.29 -1.95
C ILE A 8 12.29 -9.60 -3.23
N LEU A 9 11.87 -8.35 -3.11
CA LEU A 9 11.44 -7.54 -4.25
C LEU A 9 12.59 -6.69 -4.76
N ASN A 10 12.58 -6.38 -6.06
CA ASN A 10 13.49 -5.39 -6.65
C ASN A 10 13.02 -3.94 -6.35
N LEU A 11 12.69 -3.69 -5.08
CA LEU A 11 12.25 -2.41 -4.53
C LEU A 11 13.08 -2.11 -3.28
N PRO A 12 13.28 -0.82 -2.93
CA PRO A 12 13.99 -0.47 -1.71
C PRO A 12 13.33 -1.12 -0.48
N PRO A 13 14.12 -1.62 0.48
CA PRO A 13 13.56 -2.13 1.72
C PRO A 13 12.94 -0.97 2.51
N PHE A 14 11.93 -1.30 3.32
CA PHE A 14 11.34 -0.39 4.29
C PHE A 14 11.12 -1.14 5.61
N ASP A 15 10.94 -0.38 6.70
CA ASP A 15 10.68 -0.94 8.02
C ASP A 15 9.21 -1.38 8.13
N ALA A 16 8.95 -2.63 7.74
CA ALA A 16 7.61 -3.21 7.71
C ALA A 16 7.15 -3.62 9.11
N LYS A 17 6.07 -2.99 9.59
CA LYS A 17 5.40 -3.35 10.86
C LYS A 17 4.53 -4.59 10.66
N ILE A 18 5.13 -5.77 10.86
CA ILE A 18 4.46 -7.08 10.71
C ILE A 18 4.20 -7.69 12.08
N LEU A 19 2.96 -8.13 12.31
CA LEU A 19 2.55 -8.89 13.49
C LEU A 19 2.09 -10.29 13.10
N GLU A 20 2.29 -11.24 14.01
CA GLU A 20 1.68 -12.57 13.92
C GLU A 20 0.45 -12.61 14.81
N THR A 21 -0.64 -13.16 14.28
CA THR A 21 -1.93 -13.29 14.97
C THR A 21 -2.44 -14.72 14.80
N ASP A 22 -3.48 -15.09 15.54
CA ASP A 22 -4.15 -16.39 15.39
C ASP A 22 -4.67 -16.64 13.96
N SER A 23 -4.94 -15.56 13.21
CA SER A 23 -5.39 -15.61 11.81
C SER A 23 -4.25 -15.55 10.79
N GLY A 24 -3.00 -15.54 11.24
CA GLY A 24 -1.79 -15.43 10.43
C GLY A 24 -1.10 -14.06 10.51
N LEU A 25 -0.24 -13.79 9.54
CA LEU A 25 0.54 -12.54 9.50
C LEU A 25 -0.31 -11.36 9.05
N VAL A 26 -0.12 -10.23 9.70
CA VAL A 26 -0.71 -8.94 9.33
C VAL A 26 0.38 -7.87 9.21
N ILE A 27 0.16 -6.90 8.34
CA ILE A 27 1.04 -5.74 8.14
C ILE A 27 0.26 -4.45 8.35
N PHE A 28 0.89 -3.43 8.94
CA PHE A 28 0.27 -2.12 9.08
C PHE A 28 0.29 -1.36 7.75
N ASP A 29 -0.89 -1.02 7.23
CA ASP A 29 -1.03 -0.12 6.07
C ASP A 29 -1.12 1.33 6.59
N GLU A 30 -0.09 2.15 6.33
CA GLU A 30 -0.01 3.55 6.76
C GLU A 30 -1.10 4.43 6.10
N LEU A 31 -1.56 4.08 4.88
CA LEU A 31 -2.61 4.81 4.17
C LEU A 31 -4.00 4.49 4.73
N ARG A 32 -4.25 3.23 5.12
CA ARG A 32 -5.53 2.82 5.73
C ARG A 32 -5.55 2.93 7.26
N ARG A 33 -4.39 3.18 7.88
CA ARG A 33 -4.17 3.27 9.32
C ARG A 33 -4.70 2.06 10.11
N LYS A 34 -4.53 0.85 9.56
CA LYS A 34 -4.95 -0.40 10.19
C LYS A 34 -4.04 -1.56 9.81
N TYR A 35 -4.08 -2.63 10.59
CA TYR A 35 -3.49 -3.90 10.21
C TYR A 35 -4.36 -4.61 9.18
N VAL A 36 -3.72 -5.13 8.12
CA VAL A 36 -4.36 -5.92 7.06
C VAL A 36 -3.63 -7.25 6.89
N ALA A 37 -4.30 -8.26 6.36
CA ALA A 37 -3.69 -9.57 6.13
C ALA A 37 -2.48 -9.44 5.20
N LEU A 38 -1.34 -10.00 5.61
CA LEU A 38 -0.12 -9.97 4.82
C LEU A 38 -0.16 -11.07 3.74
N THR A 39 -0.71 -10.70 2.59
CA THR A 39 -0.71 -11.52 1.37
C THR A 39 0.48 -11.17 0.48
N PRO A 40 0.87 -12.01 -0.51
CA PRO A 40 1.90 -11.64 -1.49
C PRO A 40 1.58 -10.33 -2.23
N GLU A 41 0.31 -10.12 -2.57
CA GLU A 41 -0.17 -8.90 -3.21
C GLU A 41 -0.01 -7.68 -2.29
N GLU A 42 -0.39 -7.81 -1.02
CA GLU A 42 -0.23 -6.74 -0.03
C GLU A 42 1.24 -6.42 0.25
N TRP A 43 2.11 -7.43 0.25
CA TRP A 43 3.56 -7.24 0.38
C TRP A 43 4.10 -6.35 -0.74
N VAL A 44 3.70 -6.60 -1.98
CA VAL A 44 4.08 -5.78 -3.14
C VAL A 44 3.49 -4.37 -3.02
N ARG A 45 2.21 -4.23 -2.63
CA ARG A 45 1.54 -2.94 -2.45
C ARG A 45 2.26 -2.06 -1.42
N GLN A 46 2.59 -2.61 -0.25
CA GLN A 46 3.29 -1.85 0.80
C GLN A 46 4.69 -1.42 0.35
N HIS A 47 5.46 -2.27 -0.34
CA HIS A 47 6.75 -1.85 -0.91
C HIS A 47 6.60 -0.70 -1.90
N PHE A 48 5.56 -0.75 -2.74
CA PHE A 48 5.33 0.27 -3.75
C PHE A 48 4.93 1.61 -3.12
N VAL A 49 4.04 1.59 -2.12
CA VAL A 49 3.67 2.79 -1.34
C VAL A 49 4.90 3.41 -0.69
N HIS A 50 5.72 2.62 0.00
CA HIS A 50 6.94 3.12 0.64
C HIS A 50 7.98 3.62 -0.37
N TYR A 51 8.08 3.01 -1.54
CA TYR A 51 8.90 3.51 -2.63
C TYR A 51 8.44 4.89 -3.12
N LEU A 52 7.14 5.08 -3.33
CA LEU A 52 6.57 6.37 -3.75
C LEU A 52 6.84 7.47 -2.71
N ILE A 53 6.73 7.15 -1.42
CA ILE A 53 7.01 8.10 -0.34
C ILE A 53 8.52 8.39 -0.26
N ALA A 54 9.34 7.36 -0.05
CA ALA A 54 10.75 7.52 0.30
C ALA A 54 11.66 7.88 -0.88
N LYS A 55 11.31 7.46 -2.10
CA LYS A 55 12.14 7.70 -3.30
C LYS A 55 11.54 8.68 -4.29
N LYS A 56 10.21 8.78 -4.38
CA LYS A 56 9.54 9.72 -5.30
C LYS A 56 9.02 10.98 -4.60
N GLY A 57 9.02 11.02 -3.26
CA GLY A 57 8.65 12.20 -2.50
C GLY A 57 7.15 12.50 -2.50
N TYR A 58 6.31 11.51 -2.81
CA TYR A 58 4.86 11.69 -2.72
C TYR A 58 4.43 11.68 -1.24
N PRO A 59 3.76 12.74 -0.76
CA PRO A 59 3.35 12.79 0.63
C PRO A 59 2.21 11.81 0.90
N LEU A 60 2.29 11.11 2.03
CA LEU A 60 1.28 10.13 2.48
C LEU A 60 -0.15 10.73 2.47
N SER A 61 -0.29 12.00 2.82
CA SER A 61 -1.57 12.71 2.87
C SER A 61 -2.25 12.91 1.50
N LEU A 62 -1.50 12.78 0.40
CA LEU A 62 -2.01 12.84 -0.97
C LEU A 62 -2.05 11.46 -1.63
N MET A 63 -1.97 10.40 -0.84
CA MET A 63 -2.04 9.03 -1.34
C MET A 63 -3.20 8.30 -0.68
N ALA A 64 -3.77 7.34 -1.39
CA ALA A 64 -4.76 6.45 -0.80
C ALA A 64 -4.76 5.07 -1.45
N ASN A 65 -4.97 4.02 -0.63
CA ASN A 65 -5.08 2.65 -1.09
C ASN A 65 -6.54 2.19 -1.17
N GLU A 66 -6.85 1.31 -2.12
CA GLU A 66 -8.16 0.68 -2.29
C GLU A 66 -9.35 1.65 -2.44
N ILE A 67 -9.08 2.86 -2.92
CA ILE A 67 -10.14 3.82 -3.21
C ILE A 67 -10.81 3.46 -4.54
N ALA A 68 -12.14 3.49 -4.52
CA ALA A 68 -12.95 3.52 -5.73
C ALA A 68 -12.81 4.90 -6.38
N VAL A 69 -12.15 4.96 -7.53
CA VAL A 69 -12.05 6.18 -8.33
C VAL A 69 -13.13 6.12 -9.40
N THR A 70 -13.97 7.15 -9.46
CA THR A 70 -14.91 7.34 -10.55
C THR A 70 -14.23 8.14 -11.66
N LEU A 71 -13.89 7.45 -12.75
CA LEU A 71 -13.39 8.06 -13.97
C LEU A 71 -14.54 8.06 -14.98
N ASN A 72 -15.06 9.25 -15.28
CA ASN A 72 -16.27 9.46 -16.08
C ASN A 72 -17.47 8.69 -15.49
N THR A 73 -18.01 7.70 -16.21
CA THR A 73 -19.14 6.87 -15.78
C THR A 73 -18.72 5.54 -15.16
N MET A 74 -17.42 5.24 -15.08
CA MET A 74 -16.90 3.98 -14.57
C MET A 74 -16.24 4.14 -13.20
N THR A 75 -16.73 3.39 -12.22
CA THR A 75 -16.08 3.25 -10.91
C THR A 75 -15.10 2.09 -10.97
N ARG A 76 -13.81 2.33 -10.72
CA ARG A 76 -12.79 1.28 -10.60
C ARG A 76 -12.11 1.37 -9.24
N ARG A 77 -11.89 0.22 -8.59
CA ARG A 77 -10.96 0.17 -7.46
C ARG A 77 -9.54 0.24 -8.01
N CYS A 78 -8.79 1.20 -7.50
CA CYS A 78 -7.37 1.32 -7.75
C CYS A 78 -6.62 0.83 -6.51
N ASP A 79 -5.50 0.13 -6.72
CA ASP A 79 -4.68 -0.38 -5.61
C ASP A 79 -4.08 0.77 -4.80
N THR A 80 -3.51 1.77 -5.48
CA THR A 80 -3.00 3.02 -4.90
C THR A 80 -3.29 4.18 -5.86
N VAL A 81 -3.78 5.29 -5.33
CA VAL A 81 -4.02 6.55 -6.05
C VAL A 81 -3.11 7.60 -5.44
N VAL A 82 -2.48 8.41 -6.29
CA VAL A 82 -1.77 9.61 -5.88
C VAL A 82 -2.57 10.82 -6.37
N TYR A 83 -2.84 11.75 -5.47
CA TYR A 83 -3.59 12.98 -5.76
C TYR A 83 -2.65 14.17 -5.89
N ASN A 84 -3.06 15.15 -6.68
CA ASN A 84 -2.44 16.47 -6.67
C ASN A 84 -3.00 17.33 -5.52
N ASN A 85 -2.47 18.54 -5.35
CA ASN A 85 -2.95 19.49 -4.32
C ASN A 85 -4.40 19.99 -4.54
N ARG A 86 -5.03 19.67 -5.68
CA ARG A 86 -6.43 19.93 -6.00
C ARG A 86 -7.33 18.72 -5.75
N LEU A 87 -6.79 17.65 -5.16
CA LEU A 87 -7.47 16.36 -4.92
C LEU A 87 -7.92 15.66 -6.22
N GLU A 88 -7.27 15.98 -7.33
CA GLU A 88 -7.47 15.28 -8.59
C GLU A 88 -6.45 14.12 -8.68
N PRO A 89 -6.85 12.92 -9.12
CA PRO A 89 -5.91 11.83 -9.39
C PRO A 89 -4.86 12.27 -10.42
N LEU A 90 -3.59 11.96 -10.16
CA LEU A 90 -2.46 12.17 -11.08
C LEU A 90 -2.34 11.07 -12.13
#